data_AF-A0A450UQR5-F1
#
_entry.id   AF-A0A450UQR5-F1
#
_cell.length_a   1.000
_cell.length_b   1.000
_cell.length_c   1.000
_cell.angle_alpha   90.00
_cell.angle_beta   90.00
_cell.angle_gamma   90.00
#
_symmetry.space_group_name_H-M   'P 1'
#
loop_
_entity.id
_entity.type
_entity.pdbx_description
1 polymer ?
#
loop_
_entity_poly.entity_id
_entity_poly.type
_entity_poly.pdbx_seq_one_letter_code
_entity_poly.pdbx_strand_id
1 'polypeptide(L)'
;MNKLQVPEFATYEEEAAFRDNIDTTDFMPEDEEWFHFETPNKRAVQIPVLPEIALELIKRARVQGVSIETLVNVFLMERIQKAV
;
A
#
# COMPACT_ATOMS: atom_id res chain seq x y z
N MET A 1 26.81 -9.37 17.22
CA MET A 1 25.34 -9.50 17.25
C MET A 1 24.91 -9.69 18.70
N ASN A 2 24.35 -8.65 19.31
CA ASN A 2 23.75 -8.76 20.63
C ASN A 2 22.52 -9.67 20.53
N LYS A 3 22.39 -10.64 21.44
CA LYS A 3 21.21 -11.50 21.51
C LYS A 3 20.21 -10.85 22.46
N LEU A 4 18.99 -10.60 21.98
CA LEU A 4 17.88 -10.15 22.83
C LEU A 4 17.61 -11.24 23.87
N GLN A 5 17.85 -10.94 25.15
CA GLN A 5 17.53 -11.86 26.24
C GLN A 5 16.06 -11.68 26.61
N VAL A 6 15.23 -12.62 26.18
CA VAL A 6 13.81 -12.65 26.51
C VAL A 6 13.65 -13.39 27.85
N PRO A 7 13.07 -12.77 28.89
CA PRO A 7 12.77 -13.43 30.17
C PRO A 7 11.76 -14.56 30.03
N GLU A 8 11.73 -15.50 30.98
CA GLU A 8 10.60 -16.42 31.13
C GLU A 8 9.44 -15.69 31.82
N PHE A 9 8.28 -15.62 31.15
CA PHE A 9 7.09 -14.96 31.69
C PHE A 9 6.17 -15.98 32.35
N ALA A 10 5.62 -15.64 33.52
CA ALA A 10 4.65 -16.48 34.20
C ALA A 10 3.25 -16.32 33.61
N THR A 11 2.95 -15.15 33.03
CA THR A 11 1.64 -14.81 32.47
C THR A 11 1.74 -14.11 31.11
N TYR A 12 0.65 -14.20 30.34
CA TYR A 12 0.55 -13.57 29.02
C TYR A 12 0.55 -12.04 29.10
N GLU A 13 -0.03 -11.46 30.16
CA GLU A 13 -0.09 -10.01 30.37
C GLU A 13 1.31 -9.42 30.61
N GLU A 14 2.18 -10.14 31.32
CA GLU A 14 3.58 -9.75 31.53
C GLU A 14 4.40 -9.79 30.22
N GLU A 15 4.16 -10.80 29.37
CA GLU A 15 4.81 -10.89 28.06
C GLU A 15 4.37 -9.74 27.15
N ALA A 16 3.08 -9.41 27.13
CA ALA A 16 2.54 -8.28 26.35
C ALA A 16 3.14 -6.95 26.83
N ALA A 17 3.15 -6.70 28.14
CA ALA A 17 3.73 -5.50 28.71
C ALA A 17 5.24 -5.36 28.42
N PHE A 18 5.97 -6.48 28.37
CA PHE A 18 7.38 -6.48 27.94
C PHE A 18 7.51 -6.11 26.46
N ARG A 19 6.72 -6.74 25.58
CA ARG A 19 6.77 -6.47 24.14
C ARG A 19 6.41 -5.04 23.76
N ASP A 20 5.51 -4.41 24.51
CA ASP A 20 5.10 -3.03 24.28
C ASP A 20 6.18 -2.00 24.66
N ASN A 21 7.14 -2.38 25.51
CA ASN A 21 8.15 -1.48 26.04
C ASN A 21 9.59 -1.77 25.56
N ILE A 22 9.81 -2.84 24.78
CA ILE A 22 11.14 -3.16 24.28
C ILE A 22 11.49 -2.32 23.06
N ASP A 23 12.67 -1.71 23.09
CA ASP A 23 13.28 -1.10 21.93
C ASP A 23 14.02 -2.18 21.12
N THR A 24 13.51 -2.49 19.93
CA THR A 24 14.12 -3.47 19.04
C THR A 24 15.12 -2.86 18.05
N THR A 25 15.32 -1.54 18.08
CA THR A 25 16.15 -0.78 17.11
C THR A 25 17.56 -1.35 17.01
N ASP A 26 18.20 -1.62 18.14
CA ASP A 26 19.58 -2.18 18.21
C ASP A 26 19.70 -3.63 17.72
N PHE A 27 18.57 -4.32 17.51
CA PHE A 27 18.52 -5.72 17.06
C PHE A 27 18.03 -5.86 15.62
N MET A 28 17.60 -4.77 14.99
CA MET A 28 17.25 -4.75 13.57
C MET A 28 18.54 -4.67 12.75
N PRO A 29 18.68 -5.47 11.67
CA PRO A 29 19.80 -5.31 10.76
C PRO A 29 19.79 -3.89 10.19
N GLU A 30 20.94 -3.22 10.19
CA GLU A 30 21.12 -1.91 9.53
C GLU A 30 20.98 -1.99 8.00
N ASP A 31 20.99 -3.21 7.46
CA ASP A 31 20.81 -3.46 6.04
C ASP A 31 19.41 -2.98 5.61
N GLU A 32 19.40 -1.92 4.81
CA GLU A 32 18.28 -1.07 4.39
C GLU A 32 17.15 -1.78 3.59
N GLU A 33 16.95 -3.09 3.73
CA GLU A 33 15.79 -3.79 3.17
C GLU A 33 14.53 -3.53 4.01
N TRP A 34 14.19 -2.25 4.14
CA TRP A 34 12.83 -1.82 4.40
C TRP A 34 11.96 -2.31 3.23
N PHE A 35 10.92 -3.07 3.55
CA PHE A 35 9.94 -3.64 2.62
C PHE A 35 9.85 -2.91 1.26
N HIS A 36 10.54 -3.43 0.25
CA HIS A 36 10.42 -2.94 -1.12
C HIS A 36 9.29 -3.69 -1.81
N PHE A 37 8.14 -3.04 -1.95
CA PHE A 37 7.11 -3.56 -2.83
C PHE A 37 7.53 -3.25 -4.27
N GLU A 38 8.02 -4.26 -4.99
CA GLU A 38 8.16 -4.18 -6.44
C GLU A 38 6.76 -3.96 -7.03
N THR A 39 6.38 -2.70 -7.27
CA THR A 39 5.27 -2.43 -8.18
C THR A 39 5.81 -2.74 -9.57
N PRO A 40 5.26 -3.74 -10.30
CA PRO A 40 5.65 -3.93 -11.68
C PRO A 40 5.43 -2.59 -12.37
N ASN A 41 6.51 -1.99 -12.89
CA ASN A 41 6.49 -0.73 -13.64
C ASN A 41 5.66 -0.91 -14.91
N LYS A 42 4.34 -1.03 -14.76
CA LYS A 42 3.37 -0.98 -15.83
C LYS A 42 3.38 0.48 -16.27
N ARG A 43 4.15 0.77 -17.31
CA ARG A 43 4.23 2.09 -17.92
C ARG A 43 2.81 2.56 -18.21
N ALA A 44 2.34 3.53 -17.44
CA ALA A 44 1.08 4.19 -17.71
C ALA A 44 1.17 4.88 -19.08
N VAL A 45 0.20 4.63 -19.95
CA VAL A 45 0.09 5.32 -21.23
C VAL A 45 -0.63 6.65 -20.98
N GLN A 46 -0.02 7.76 -21.40
CA GLN A 46 -0.66 9.07 -21.32
C GLN A 46 -1.66 9.22 -22.48
N ILE A 47 -2.92 9.46 -22.14
CA ILE A 47 -3.99 9.68 -23.11
C ILE A 47 -4.49 11.12 -22.94
N PRO A 48 -4.44 11.96 -24.00
CA PRO A 48 -5.04 13.29 -23.94
C PRO A 48 -6.56 13.16 -23.83
N VAL A 49 -7.14 13.86 -22.86
CA VAL A 49 -8.58 13.92 -22.61
C VAL A 49 -9.04 15.37 -22.57
N LEU A 50 -10.28 15.62 -22.99
CA LEU A 50 -10.85 16.97 -22.94
C LEU A 50 -10.99 17.45 -21.50
N PRO A 51 -10.78 18.74 -21.20
CA PRO A 51 -10.83 19.29 -19.84
C PRO A 51 -12.15 18.98 -19.12
N GLU A 52 -13.29 19.10 -19.79
CA GLU A 52 -14.61 18.82 -19.24
C GLU A 52 -14.78 17.34 -18.85
N ILE A 53 -14.17 16.43 -19.60
CA ILE A 53 -14.17 15.00 -19.29
C ILE A 53 -13.27 14.72 -18.09
N ALA A 54 -12.09 15.33 -18.05
CA ALA A 54 -11.16 15.19 -16.93
C ALA A 54 -11.80 15.66 -15.61
N LEU A 55 -12.48 16.81 -15.61
CA LEU A 55 -13.19 17.34 -14.44
C LEU A 55 -14.27 16.38 -13.94
N GLU A 56 -15.04 15.78 -14.85
CA GLU A 56 -16.08 14.83 -14.48
C GLU A 56 -15.48 13.52 -13.93
N LEU A 57 -14.38 13.02 -14.51
CA LEU A 57 -13.66 11.85 -14.00
C LEU A 57 -13.12 12.08 -12.58
N ILE A 58 -12.52 13.25 -12.32
CA ILE A 58 -12.05 13.65 -10.98
C ILE A 58 -13.21 13.62 -9.98
N LYS A 59 -14.33 14.24 -10.34
CA LYS A 59 -15.51 14.31 -9.48
C LYS A 59 -16.05 12.91 -9.14
N ARG A 60 -16.18 12.03 -10.14
CA ARG A 60 -16.66 10.66 -9.96
C ARG A 60 -15.71 9.80 -9.13
N ALA A 61 -14.42 9.88 -9.41
CA ALA A 61 -13.38 9.15 -8.67
C ALA A 61 -13.44 9.52 -7.19
N ARG A 62 -13.58 10.82 -6.87
CA ARG A 62 -13.72 11.31 -5.50
C ARG A 62 -14.97 10.79 -4.79
N VAL A 63 -16.12 10.79 -5.48
CA VAL A 63 -17.39 10.28 -4.91
C VAL A 63 -17.29 8.77 -4.62
N GLN A 64 -16.55 8.03 -5.47
CA GLN A 64 -16.37 6.58 -5.32
C GLN A 64 -15.21 6.18 -4.41
N GLY A 65 -14.40 7.14 -3.94
CA GLY A 65 -13.24 6.87 -3.09
C GLY A 65 -12.11 6.10 -3.79
N VAL A 66 -12.05 6.15 -5.12
CA VAL A 66 -11.03 5.47 -5.94
C VAL A 66 -10.14 6.47 -6.66
N SER A 67 -8.97 6.02 -7.13
CA SER A 67 -8.13 6.86 -7.98
C SER A 67 -8.77 7.06 -9.36
N ILE A 68 -8.40 8.16 -10.03
CA ILE A 68 -8.84 8.43 -11.41
C ILE A 68 -8.37 7.31 -12.35
N GLU A 69 -7.14 6.82 -12.14
CA GLU A 69 -6.58 5.70 -12.90
C GLU A 69 -7.44 4.43 -12.77
N THR A 70 -7.81 4.05 -11.53
CA THR A 70 -8.65 2.88 -11.28
C THR A 70 -10.00 3.04 -11.97
N LEU A 71 -10.65 4.20 -11.84
CA LEU A 71 -11.93 4.48 -12.49
C LEU A 71 -11.85 4.33 -14.02
N VAL A 72 -10.81 4.91 -14.63
CA VAL A 72 -10.60 4.88 -16.08
C VAL A 72 -10.32 3.45 -16.55
N ASN A 73 -9.44 2.72 -15.87
CA ASN A 73 -9.09 1.35 -16.24
C ASN A 73 -10.30 0.41 -16.17
N VAL A 74 -11.10 0.47 -15.10
CA VAL A 74 -12.32 -0.34 -14.99
C VAL A 74 -13.30 -0.01 -16.10
N PHE A 75 -13.56 1.29 -16.35
CA PHE A 75 -14.47 1.71 -17.41
C PHE A 75 -14.01 1.25 -18.80
N LEU A 76 -12.71 1.39 -19.11
CA LEU A 76 -12.15 0.95 -20.38
C LEU A 76 -12.23 -0.58 -20.52
N MET A 77 -11.91 -1.33 -19.47
CA MET A 77 -12.04 -2.79 -19.47
C MET A 77 -13.48 -3.24 -19.75
N GLU A 78 -14.47 -2.65 -19.07
CA GLU A 78 -15.89 -2.97 -19.31
C GLU A 78 -16.32 -2.68 -20.75
N ARG A 79 -15.83 -1.58 -21.33
CA ARG A 79 -16.16 -1.18 -22.70
C ARG A 79 -15.50 -2.09 -23.73
N ILE A 80 -14.24 -2.47 -23.52
CA ILE A 80 -13.53 -3.40 -24.39
C ILE A 80 -14.19 -4.77 -24.36
N GLN A 81 -14.54 -5.29 -23.17
CA GLN A 81 -15.20 -6.59 -23.03
C GLN A 81 -16.58 -6.63 -23.70
N LYS A 82 -17.33 -5.52 -23.71
CA LYS A 82 -18.64 -5.44 -24.40
C LYS A 82 -18.54 -5.25 -25.91
N ALA A 83 -17.37 -4.83 -26.41
CA ALA A 83 -17.14 -4.59 -27.83
C ALA A 83 -16.62 -5.84 -28.57
N VAL A 84 -16.21 -6.87 -27.82
CA VAL A 84 -15.77 -8.18 -28.32
C VAL A 84 -16.92 -9.18 -28.33
#